data_AF-A0A763QKF8-F1
#
_entry.id   AF-A0A763QKF8-F1
#
_cell.length_a   1.000
_cell.length_b   1.000
_cell.length_c   1.000
_cell.angle_alpha   90.00
_cell.angle_beta   90.00
_cell.angle_gamma   90.00
#
_symmetry.space_group_name_H-M   'P 1'
#
loop_
_entity.id
_entity.type
_entity.pdbx_description
1 polymer ?
#
loop_
_entity_poly.entity_id
_entity_poly.type
_entity_poly.pdbx_seq_one_letter_code
_entity_poly.pdbx_strand_id
1 'polypeptide(L)'
;MQPELFRYLFPLCLACWRETLLTHGYGDHFEESFLRALRRPYLWREMMDAAQRQQVRHFLLETMLARINHERGFNSPLTWLDTFNVLGGIAPFIRSLWNQWWLLDTPGKAVCALQYAAHLIYPVEVNPLWPEGSWQWQPPLGATEEPWLENNLAFLTRQLTSEMILDGVQKAAEMLRDEPESAMATRISRDALAAQDVIAIQIEDLLLALSRGE
;
A
#
# COMPACT_ATOMS: atom_id res chain seq x y z
N MET A 1 15.46 2.87 29.43
CA MET A 1 15.77 2.38 28.06
C MET A 1 17.20 2.72 27.69
N GLN A 2 17.79 2.03 26.72
CA GLN A 2 19.20 2.15 26.32
C GLN A 2 19.31 2.80 24.91
N PRO A 3 19.50 4.14 24.82
CA PRO A 3 19.57 4.84 23.53
C PRO A 3 20.69 4.37 22.61
N GLU A 4 21.85 4.00 23.16
CA GLU A 4 22.97 3.48 22.37
C GLU A 4 22.65 2.13 21.73
N LEU A 5 21.96 1.25 22.46
CA LEU A 5 21.52 -0.03 21.92
C LEU A 5 20.52 0.18 20.78
N PHE A 6 19.60 1.13 20.94
CA PHE A 6 18.66 1.49 19.88
C PHE A 6 19.39 2.02 18.64
N ARG A 7 20.32 2.96 18.80
CA ARG A 7 21.09 3.53 17.68
C ARG A 7 21.84 2.48 16.88
N TYR A 8 22.33 1.44 17.56
CA TYR A 8 23.02 0.33 16.92
C TYR A 8 22.07 -0.67 16.25
N LEU A 9 21.03 -1.13 16.95
CA LEU A 9 20.15 -2.20 16.45
C LEU A 9 19.10 -1.71 15.46
N PHE A 10 18.60 -0.49 15.63
CA PHE A 10 17.46 0.00 14.84
C PHE A 10 17.71 0.02 13.32
N PRO A 11 18.88 0.49 12.83
CA PRO A 11 19.21 0.38 11.40
C PRO A 11 19.27 -1.08 10.91
N LEU A 12 19.74 -2.00 11.74
CA LEU A 12 19.80 -3.43 11.39
C LEU A 12 18.39 -4.03 11.30
N CYS A 13 17.48 -3.65 12.20
CA CYS A 13 16.08 -4.07 12.11
C CYS A 13 15.41 -3.54 10.84
N LEU A 14 15.67 -2.29 10.46
CA LEU A 14 15.18 -1.71 9.19
C LEU A 14 15.71 -2.47 7.96
N ALA A 15 17.00 -2.81 7.97
CA ALA A 15 17.62 -3.56 6.88
C ALA A 15 17.04 -4.98 6.78
N CYS A 16 16.90 -5.68 7.90
CA CYS A 16 16.29 -7.01 7.98
C CYS A 16 14.84 -6.99 7.47
N TRP A 17 14.03 -6.03 7.94
CA TRP A 17 12.66 -5.87 7.47
C TRP A 17 12.58 -5.65 5.94
N ARG A 18 13.43 -4.78 5.39
CA ARG A 18 13.49 -4.57 3.93
C ARG A 18 13.82 -5.85 3.18
N GLU A 19 14.80 -6.61 3.66
CA GLU A 19 15.20 -7.87 3.04
C GLU A 19 14.05 -8.87 3.06
N THR A 20 13.42 -9.09 4.21
CA THR A 20 12.24 -9.96 4.35
C THR A 20 11.13 -9.52 3.40
N LEU A 21 10.73 -8.25 3.42
CA LEU A 21 9.63 -7.73 2.62
C LEU A 21 9.86 -7.95 1.12
N LEU A 22 11.10 -7.76 0.64
CA LEU A 22 11.45 -7.90 -0.77
C LEU A 22 11.64 -9.36 -1.22
N THR A 23 11.84 -10.29 -0.30
CA THR A 23 12.13 -11.70 -0.61
C THR A 23 10.95 -12.63 -0.34
N HIS A 24 10.24 -12.43 0.76
CA HIS A 24 9.17 -13.30 1.24
C HIS A 24 7.79 -12.62 1.25
N GLY A 25 7.73 -11.29 1.07
CA GLY A 25 6.50 -10.52 1.23
C GLY A 25 6.16 -10.30 2.71
N TYR A 26 4.90 -9.96 2.98
CA TYR A 26 4.39 -9.73 4.33
C TYR A 26 4.12 -11.06 5.08
N GLY A 27 4.40 -11.11 6.39
CA GLY A 27 3.79 -12.12 7.26
C GLY A 27 4.72 -12.97 8.13
N ASP A 28 5.97 -12.54 8.38
CA ASP A 28 6.74 -13.11 9.48
C ASP A 28 6.45 -12.39 10.81
N HIS A 29 6.57 -13.11 11.94
CA HIS A 29 6.32 -12.54 13.27
C HIS A 29 7.23 -11.35 13.62
N PHE A 30 8.39 -11.26 12.96
CA PHE A 30 9.34 -10.17 13.15
C PHE A 30 8.82 -8.87 12.54
N GLU A 31 8.32 -8.90 11.30
CA GLU A 31 7.75 -7.77 10.57
C GLU A 31 6.55 -7.20 11.31
N GLU A 32 5.58 -8.03 11.71
CA GLU A 32 4.40 -7.57 12.46
C GLU A 32 4.80 -6.86 13.76
N SER A 33 5.71 -7.47 14.51
CA SER A 33 6.22 -6.92 15.77
C SER A 33 7.00 -5.62 15.57
N PHE A 34 7.81 -5.55 14.51
CA PHE A 34 8.64 -4.40 14.19
C PHE A 34 7.80 -3.21 13.72
N LEU A 35 6.87 -3.42 12.79
CA LEU A 35 5.98 -2.38 12.30
C LEU A 35 5.06 -1.86 13.42
N ARG A 36 4.56 -2.75 14.30
CA ARG A 36 3.82 -2.35 15.49
C ARG A 36 4.67 -1.52 16.45
N ALA A 37 5.95 -1.85 16.62
CA ALA A 37 6.88 -1.05 17.42
C ALA A 37 7.11 0.35 16.81
N LEU A 38 7.19 0.45 15.48
CA LEU A 38 7.34 1.72 14.76
C LEU A 38 6.15 2.66 14.94
N ARG A 39 4.95 2.17 15.26
CA ARG A 39 3.78 3.03 15.54
C ARG A 39 3.91 3.83 16.84
N ARG A 40 4.81 3.45 17.75
CA ARG A 40 4.94 4.08 19.06
C ARG A 40 5.50 5.51 18.94
N PRO A 41 4.76 6.56 19.35
CA PRO A 41 5.21 7.95 19.21
C PRO A 41 6.53 8.24 19.91
N TYR A 42 6.80 7.56 21.02
CA TYR A 42 8.05 7.70 21.78
C TYR A 42 9.28 7.38 20.94
N LEU A 43 9.23 6.34 20.10
CA LEU A 43 10.37 5.92 19.25
C LEU A 43 10.76 7.06 18.30
N TRP A 44 9.78 7.76 17.73
CA TRP A 44 10.04 8.90 16.84
C TRP A 44 10.45 10.16 17.59
N ARG A 45 9.85 10.45 18.74
CA ARG A 45 10.04 11.72 19.45
C ARG A 45 11.31 11.74 20.30
N GLU A 46 11.59 10.65 21.00
CA GLU A 46 12.62 10.58 22.05
C GLU A 46 13.88 9.82 21.61
N MET A 47 13.74 8.86 20.69
CA MET A 47 14.88 8.01 20.28
C MET A 47 15.54 8.46 18.97
N MET A 48 14.95 9.41 18.26
CA MET A 48 15.46 9.96 17.01
C MET A 48 15.52 11.48 17.06
N ASP A 49 16.57 12.04 16.48
CA ASP A 49 16.59 13.46 16.12
C ASP A 49 15.81 13.72 14.81
N ALA A 50 15.75 15.00 14.39
CA ALA A 50 15.01 15.38 13.18
C ALA A 50 15.58 14.77 11.90
N ALA A 51 16.92 14.69 11.78
CA ALA A 51 17.59 14.14 10.60
C ALA A 51 17.36 12.64 10.51
N GLN A 52 17.48 11.92 11.63
CA GLN A 52 17.19 10.50 11.73
C GLN A 52 15.73 10.20 11.36
N ARG A 53 14.76 10.95 11.89
CA ARG A 53 13.34 10.80 11.51
C ARG A 53 13.14 10.96 10.00
N GLN A 54 13.82 11.91 9.37
CA GLN A 54 13.72 12.12 7.93
C GLN A 54 14.35 10.96 7.15
N GLN A 55 15.53 10.48 7.56
CA GLN A 55 16.21 9.34 6.95
C GLN A 55 15.35 8.06 7.03
N VAL A 56 14.74 7.80 8.19
CA VAL A 56 13.86 6.64 8.37
C VAL A 56 12.62 6.75 7.48
N ARG A 57 11.97 7.91 7.40
CA ARG A 57 10.82 8.10 6.48
C ARG A 57 11.22 7.87 5.02
N HIS A 58 12.38 8.38 4.61
CA HIS A 58 12.89 8.14 3.27
C HIS A 58 13.18 6.65 3.04
N PHE A 59 13.78 5.96 4.02
CA PHE A 59 14.01 4.53 3.93
C PHE A 59 12.71 3.72 3.78
N LEU A 60 11.68 4.03 4.57
CA LEU A 60 10.37 3.36 4.48
C LEU A 60 9.72 3.60 3.11
N LEU A 61 9.78 4.83 2.61
CA LEU A 61 9.30 5.22 1.29
C LEU A 61 9.99 4.44 0.16
N GLU A 62 11.32 4.46 0.11
CA GLU A 62 12.10 3.77 -0.92
C GLU A 62 11.91 2.25 -0.86
N THR A 63 11.82 1.68 0.34
CA THR A 63 11.59 0.25 0.54
C THR A 63 10.21 -0.17 0.00
N MET A 64 9.17 0.61 0.31
CA MET A 64 7.83 0.32 -0.18
C MET A 64 7.71 0.50 -1.69
N LEU A 65 8.35 1.53 -2.27
CA LEU A 65 8.41 1.71 -3.72
C LEU A 65 9.16 0.58 -4.42
N ALA A 66 10.27 0.10 -3.85
CA ALA A 66 10.98 -1.07 -4.36
C ALA A 66 10.09 -2.32 -4.34
N ARG A 67 9.31 -2.51 -3.26
CA ARG A 67 8.37 -3.62 -3.15
C ARG A 67 7.26 -3.57 -4.21
N ILE A 68 6.68 -2.39 -4.44
CA ILE A 68 5.69 -2.15 -5.50
C ILE A 68 6.29 -2.41 -6.88
N ASN A 69 7.53 -1.97 -7.13
CA ASN A 69 8.19 -2.17 -8.42
C ASN A 69 8.49 -3.64 -8.75
N HIS A 70 8.61 -4.49 -7.73
CA HIS A 70 8.81 -5.93 -7.91
C HIS A 70 7.53 -6.69 -8.26
N GLU A 71 6.34 -6.07 -8.13
CA GLU A 71 5.09 -6.72 -8.46
C GLU A 71 4.98 -7.03 -9.95
N ARG A 72 4.52 -8.24 -10.25
CA ARG A 72 4.29 -8.74 -11.61
C ARG A 72 3.16 -9.76 -11.61
N GLY A 73 2.44 -9.82 -12.72
CA GLY A 73 1.30 -10.71 -12.89
C GLY A 73 0.15 -10.41 -11.92
N PHE A 74 -0.83 -11.31 -11.90
CA PHE A 74 -1.99 -11.20 -11.03
C PHE A 74 -2.25 -12.47 -10.19
N ASN A 75 -1.28 -13.38 -10.12
CA ASN A 75 -1.43 -14.68 -9.46
C ASN A 75 -1.30 -14.60 -7.93
N SER A 76 -0.68 -13.54 -7.40
CA SER A 76 -0.51 -13.29 -5.97
C SER A 76 -0.94 -11.87 -5.63
N PRO A 77 -2.25 -11.58 -5.71
CA PRO A 77 -2.77 -10.23 -5.55
C PRO A 77 -2.48 -9.70 -4.14
N LEU A 78 -2.22 -8.39 -4.04
CA LEU A 78 -2.21 -7.60 -2.79
C LEU A 78 -1.14 -7.93 -1.75
N THR A 79 -0.13 -8.75 -2.04
CA THR A 79 0.93 -9.08 -1.07
C THR A 79 1.79 -7.89 -0.60
N TRP A 80 1.66 -6.72 -1.27
CA TRP A 80 2.29 -5.46 -0.88
C TRP A 80 1.36 -4.56 -0.05
N LEU A 81 0.05 -4.80 -0.07
CA LEU A 81 -0.96 -3.89 0.42
C LEU A 81 -1.02 -3.84 1.95
N ASP A 82 -0.82 -4.99 2.61
CA ASP A 82 -0.82 -5.08 4.08
C ASP A 82 0.29 -4.19 4.68
N THR A 83 1.50 -4.31 4.13
CA THR A 83 2.61 -3.44 4.53
C THR A 83 2.30 -1.97 4.25
N PHE A 84 1.73 -1.65 3.08
CA PHE A 84 1.31 -0.28 2.74
C PHE A 84 0.31 0.28 3.77
N ASN A 85 -0.68 -0.53 4.15
CA ASN A 85 -1.70 -0.22 5.15
C ASN A 85 -1.08 0.09 6.50
N VAL A 86 -0.21 -0.79 7.00
CA VAL A 86 0.43 -0.61 8.30
C VAL A 86 1.29 0.67 8.33
N LEU A 87 2.01 0.97 7.23
CA LEU A 87 2.81 2.17 7.09
C LEU A 87 1.98 3.47 7.17
N GLY A 88 0.71 3.42 6.78
CA GLY A 88 -0.22 4.55 6.87
C GLY A 88 -0.44 5.08 8.28
N GLY A 89 -0.27 4.25 9.31
CA GLY A 89 -0.32 4.68 10.71
C GLY A 89 1.05 4.85 11.39
N ILE A 90 2.17 4.62 10.69
CA ILE A 90 3.52 4.71 11.29
C ILE A 90 4.09 6.14 11.19
N ALA A 91 4.09 6.74 10.01
CA ALA A 91 4.78 8.01 9.79
C ALA A 91 4.16 8.86 8.66
N PRO A 92 4.38 10.18 8.68
CA PRO A 92 3.75 11.10 7.73
C PRO A 92 4.49 11.14 6.37
N PHE A 93 4.44 10.06 5.60
CA PHE A 93 5.08 9.98 4.28
C PHE A 93 4.17 9.41 3.17
N ILE A 94 2.91 9.07 3.48
CA ILE A 94 1.97 8.48 2.50
C ILE A 94 1.75 9.41 1.32
N ARG A 95 1.74 10.73 1.52
CA ARG A 95 1.70 11.70 0.42
C ARG A 95 2.78 11.44 -0.64
N SER A 96 4.02 11.26 -0.20
CA SER A 96 5.15 11.03 -1.10
C SER A 96 5.09 9.65 -1.75
N LEU A 97 4.67 8.64 -0.99
CA LEU A 97 4.53 7.27 -1.50
C LEU A 97 3.41 7.18 -2.55
N TRP A 98 2.23 7.70 -2.24
CA TRP A 98 1.06 7.75 -3.12
C TRP A 98 1.39 8.44 -4.44
N ASN A 99 1.95 9.66 -4.36
CA ASN A 99 2.27 10.43 -5.55
C ASN A 99 3.29 9.72 -6.45
N GLN A 100 4.29 9.04 -5.87
CA GLN A 100 5.31 8.32 -6.65
C GLN A 100 4.81 6.99 -7.21
N TRP A 101 3.94 6.28 -6.48
CA TRP A 101 3.31 5.06 -6.98
C TRP A 101 2.40 5.38 -8.18
N TRP A 102 1.55 6.40 -8.07
CA TRP A 102 0.62 6.81 -9.11
C TRP A 102 1.25 7.59 -10.27
N LEU A 103 2.58 7.72 -10.33
CA LEU A 103 3.28 8.07 -11.57
C LEU A 103 3.13 6.96 -12.63
N LEU A 104 2.92 5.72 -12.19
CA LEU A 104 2.70 4.55 -13.06
C LEU A 104 3.77 4.42 -14.15
N ASP A 105 5.03 4.72 -13.80
CA ASP A 105 6.21 4.74 -14.67
C ASP A 105 6.97 3.40 -14.70
N THR A 106 6.45 2.37 -14.03
CA THR A 106 6.95 1.00 -14.09
C THR A 106 5.79 0.00 -14.22
N PRO A 107 6.02 -1.19 -14.80
CA PRO A 107 5.02 -2.25 -14.83
C PRO A 107 4.50 -2.65 -13.44
N GLY A 108 5.37 -2.73 -12.43
CA GLY A 108 4.96 -3.09 -11.06
C GLY A 108 4.00 -2.08 -10.44
N LYS A 109 4.24 -0.77 -10.62
CA LYS A 109 3.31 0.27 -10.17
C LYS A 109 1.95 0.15 -10.86
N ALA A 110 1.94 -0.13 -12.17
CA ALA A 110 0.72 -0.35 -12.95
C ALA A 110 -0.04 -1.59 -12.48
N VAL A 111 0.66 -2.71 -12.23
CA VAL A 111 0.08 -3.92 -11.65
C VAL A 111 -0.55 -3.64 -10.29
N CYS A 112 0.16 -2.98 -9.38
CA CYS A 112 -0.38 -2.60 -8.07
C CYS A 112 -1.62 -1.71 -8.19
N ALA A 113 -1.62 -0.73 -9.10
CA ALA A 113 -2.76 0.17 -9.32
C ALA A 113 -4.01 -0.60 -9.80
N LEU A 114 -3.82 -1.58 -10.69
CA LEU A 114 -4.91 -2.45 -11.16
C LEU A 114 -5.38 -3.41 -10.08
N GLN A 115 -4.47 -3.97 -9.29
CA GLN A 115 -4.82 -4.80 -8.13
C GLN A 115 -5.66 -4.00 -7.13
N TYR A 116 -5.23 -2.78 -6.79
CA TYR A 116 -5.96 -1.88 -5.90
C TYR A 116 -7.34 -1.53 -6.46
N ALA A 117 -7.41 -1.12 -7.73
CA ALA A 117 -8.67 -0.75 -8.38
C ALA A 117 -9.65 -1.93 -8.51
N ALA A 118 -9.17 -3.13 -8.81
CA ALA A 118 -10.03 -4.31 -8.93
C ALA A 118 -10.85 -4.55 -7.65
N HIS A 119 -10.28 -4.28 -6.48
CA HIS A 119 -10.99 -4.41 -5.21
C HIS A 119 -12.00 -3.28 -4.94
N LEU A 120 -11.88 -2.14 -5.62
CA LEU A 120 -12.90 -1.08 -5.61
C LEU A 120 -14.00 -1.32 -6.65
N ILE A 121 -13.71 -2.08 -7.71
CA ILE A 121 -14.61 -2.31 -8.84
C ILE A 121 -15.49 -3.54 -8.60
N TYR A 122 -14.89 -4.64 -8.14
CA TYR A 122 -15.54 -5.94 -8.11
C TYR A 122 -15.86 -6.38 -6.68
N PRO A 123 -17.05 -6.93 -6.43
CA PRO A 123 -17.29 -7.81 -5.28
C PRO A 123 -16.32 -8.99 -5.26
N VAL A 124 -16.05 -9.53 -4.07
CA VAL A 124 -15.09 -10.62 -3.82
C VAL A 124 -15.32 -11.80 -4.75
N GLU A 125 -16.58 -12.19 -4.90
CA GLU A 125 -17.02 -13.42 -5.57
C GLU A 125 -16.80 -13.37 -7.09
N VAL A 126 -16.63 -12.18 -7.65
CA VAL A 126 -16.51 -11.96 -9.10
C VAL A 126 -15.23 -11.19 -9.47
N ASN A 127 -14.39 -10.86 -8.49
CA ASN A 127 -13.14 -10.17 -8.72
C ASN A 127 -12.20 -11.08 -9.53
N PRO A 128 -11.83 -10.71 -10.77
CA PRO A 128 -11.03 -11.55 -11.65
C PRO A 128 -9.59 -11.72 -11.18
N LEU A 129 -9.15 -10.93 -10.20
CA LEU A 129 -7.84 -11.06 -9.56
C LEU A 129 -7.92 -11.86 -8.26
N TRP A 130 -9.10 -12.29 -7.81
CA TRP A 130 -9.25 -13.06 -6.58
C TRP A 130 -8.86 -14.53 -6.84
N PRO A 131 -7.96 -15.13 -6.04
CA PRO A 131 -7.60 -16.53 -6.23
C PRO A 131 -8.78 -17.44 -5.87
N GLU A 132 -9.11 -18.39 -6.73
CA GLU A 132 -10.09 -19.44 -6.42
C GLU A 132 -9.66 -20.18 -5.14
N GLY A 133 -10.52 -20.19 -4.12
CA GLY A 133 -10.26 -20.87 -2.84
C GLY A 133 -9.55 -20.05 -1.77
N SER A 134 -9.34 -18.74 -1.98
CA SER A 134 -8.89 -17.83 -0.92
C SER A 134 -10.05 -17.46 0.03
N TRP A 135 -9.86 -17.66 1.33
CA TRP A 135 -10.89 -17.51 2.37
C TRP A 135 -10.84 -16.17 3.13
N GLN A 136 -9.83 -15.34 2.90
CA GLN A 136 -9.66 -14.07 3.60
C GLN A 136 -9.74 -12.92 2.61
N TRP A 137 -10.93 -12.37 2.45
CA TRP A 137 -11.06 -11.07 1.80
C TRP A 137 -10.55 -9.99 2.73
N GLN A 138 -9.64 -9.16 2.23
CA GLN A 138 -9.26 -7.92 2.89
C GLN A 138 -9.66 -6.74 1.99
N PRO A 139 -10.32 -5.72 2.55
CA PRO A 139 -10.62 -4.51 1.81
C PRO A 139 -9.31 -3.86 1.32
N PRO A 140 -9.33 -3.17 0.15
CA PRO A 140 -8.12 -2.70 -0.53
C PRO A 140 -7.31 -1.64 0.21
N LEU A 141 -7.79 -1.14 1.33
CA LEU A 141 -7.09 -0.58 2.49
C LEU A 141 -8.11 -0.78 3.65
N GLY A 142 -7.71 -0.74 4.92
CA GLY A 142 -8.68 -0.80 6.04
C GLY A 142 -8.43 -1.91 7.05
N ALA A 143 -7.88 -3.05 6.64
CA ALA A 143 -7.54 -4.17 7.52
C ALA A 143 -6.36 -3.86 8.48
N THR A 144 -6.50 -2.86 9.33
CA THR A 144 -5.51 -2.46 10.33
C THR A 144 -6.20 -2.37 11.67
N GLU A 145 -5.72 -3.09 12.69
CA GLU A 145 -6.24 -3.02 14.07
C GLU A 145 -6.17 -1.60 14.68
N GLU A 146 -5.45 -0.68 14.04
CA GLU A 146 -5.24 0.69 14.51
C GLU A 146 -5.39 1.71 13.37
N PRO A 147 -6.00 2.88 13.63
CA PRO A 147 -6.29 3.87 12.60
C PRO A 147 -5.04 4.45 11.95
N TRP A 148 -5.21 4.99 10.74
CA TRP A 148 -4.15 5.75 10.08
C TRP A 148 -3.84 7.07 10.79
N LEU A 149 -2.63 7.60 10.55
CA LEU A 149 -2.30 8.93 11.04
C LEU A 149 -3.21 9.97 10.37
N GLU A 150 -3.72 10.91 11.16
CA GLU A 150 -4.65 11.96 10.71
C GLU A 150 -4.13 12.72 9.47
N ASN A 151 -2.83 13.02 9.44
CA ASN A 151 -2.24 13.75 8.31
C ASN A 151 -2.20 12.92 7.01
N ASN A 152 -2.07 11.59 7.12
CA ASN A 152 -2.07 10.68 5.98
C ASN A 152 -3.50 10.48 5.49
N LEU A 153 -4.45 10.30 6.42
CA LEU A 153 -5.87 10.21 6.12
C LEU A 153 -6.40 11.49 5.45
N ALA A 154 -6.12 12.65 6.03
CA ALA A 154 -6.56 13.94 5.48
C ALA A 154 -5.99 14.23 4.08
N PHE A 155 -4.81 13.70 3.77
CA PHE A 155 -4.29 13.72 2.40
C PHE A 155 -5.09 12.79 1.49
N LEU A 156 -5.29 11.54 1.90
CA LEU A 156 -5.94 10.52 1.09
C LEU A 156 -7.40 10.91 0.79
N THR A 157 -8.15 11.40 1.79
CA THR A 157 -9.53 11.92 1.62
C THR A 157 -9.65 12.98 0.53
N ARG A 158 -8.59 13.75 0.25
CA ARG A 158 -8.59 14.80 -0.78
C ARG A 158 -8.11 14.32 -2.14
N GLN A 159 -7.41 13.19 -2.22
CA GLN A 159 -6.77 12.72 -3.43
C GLN A 159 -7.46 11.51 -4.03
N LEU A 160 -7.99 10.63 -3.19
CA LEU A 160 -8.64 9.40 -3.61
C LEU A 160 -10.06 9.73 -4.06
N THR A 161 -10.25 9.88 -5.37
CA THR A 161 -11.55 10.08 -6.01
C THR A 161 -11.78 9.04 -7.10
N SER A 162 -13.03 8.83 -7.51
CA SER A 162 -13.33 7.90 -8.59
C SER A 162 -12.66 8.32 -9.90
N GLU A 163 -12.59 9.61 -10.21
CA GLU A 163 -11.90 10.13 -11.41
C GLU A 163 -10.41 9.82 -11.39
N MET A 164 -9.76 9.96 -10.22
CA MET A 164 -8.35 9.62 -10.06
C MET A 164 -8.10 8.14 -10.33
N ILE A 165 -8.98 7.26 -9.83
CA ILE A 165 -8.90 5.81 -10.07
C ILE A 165 -9.12 5.50 -11.55
N LEU A 166 -10.12 6.10 -12.20
CA LEU A 166 -10.40 5.87 -13.62
C LEU A 166 -9.22 6.26 -14.52
N ASP A 167 -8.68 7.47 -14.32
CA ASP A 167 -7.50 7.95 -15.07
C ASP A 167 -6.27 7.07 -14.80
N GLY A 168 -6.05 6.72 -13.53
CA GLY A 168 -4.93 5.86 -13.13
C GLY A 168 -5.02 4.45 -13.71
N VAL A 169 -6.20 3.83 -13.71
CA VAL A 169 -6.43 2.50 -14.28
C VAL A 169 -6.23 2.50 -15.80
N GLN A 170 -6.70 3.55 -16.49
CA GLN A 170 -6.47 3.70 -17.93
C GLN A 170 -4.98 3.82 -18.24
N LYS A 171 -4.24 4.65 -17.50
CA LYS A 171 -2.78 4.79 -17.64
C LYS A 171 -2.03 3.49 -17.32
N ALA A 172 -2.47 2.76 -16.30
CA ALA A 172 -1.88 1.48 -15.94
C ALA A 172 -2.09 0.42 -17.04
N ALA A 173 -3.29 0.37 -17.64
CA ALA A 173 -3.57 -0.51 -18.76
C ALA A 173 -2.72 -0.17 -19.99
N GLU A 174 -2.49 1.13 -20.24
CA GLU A 174 -1.60 1.57 -21.32
C GLU A 174 -0.14 1.17 -21.08
N MET A 175 0.36 1.36 -19.85
CA MET A 175 1.71 0.95 -19.46
C MET A 175 1.93 -0.56 -19.66
N LEU A 176 0.90 -1.37 -19.47
CA LEU A 176 0.97 -2.83 -19.57
C LEU A 176 0.55 -3.37 -20.94
N ARG A 177 0.34 -2.52 -21.96
CA ARG A 177 -0.21 -2.95 -23.26
C ARG A 177 0.60 -4.08 -23.91
N ASP A 178 1.92 -4.02 -23.81
CA ASP A 178 2.86 -4.98 -24.41
C ASP A 178 3.40 -5.99 -23.39
N GLU A 179 2.85 -6.01 -22.17
CA GLU A 179 3.22 -6.91 -21.09
C GLU A 179 2.26 -8.12 -21.01
N PRO A 180 2.67 -9.25 -20.41
CA PRO A 180 1.79 -10.42 -20.19
C PRO A 180 0.46 -10.08 -19.50
N GLU A 181 0.43 -9.03 -18.69
CA GLU A 181 -0.72 -8.54 -17.92
C GLU A 181 -1.77 -7.81 -18.77
N SER A 182 -1.47 -7.47 -20.03
CA SER A 182 -2.26 -6.60 -20.93
C SER A 182 -3.75 -6.95 -21.03
N ALA A 183 -4.06 -8.23 -21.23
CA ALA A 183 -5.45 -8.68 -21.43
C ALA A 183 -6.33 -8.41 -20.19
N MET A 184 -5.78 -8.68 -19.01
CA MET A 184 -6.49 -8.44 -17.75
C MET A 184 -6.53 -6.94 -17.42
N ALA A 185 -5.44 -6.21 -17.66
CA ALA A 185 -5.39 -4.76 -17.48
C ALA A 185 -6.45 -4.03 -18.33
N THR A 186 -6.58 -4.41 -19.59
CA THR A 186 -7.60 -3.87 -20.51
C THR A 186 -9.01 -4.17 -20.02
N ARG A 187 -9.26 -5.39 -19.53
CA ARG A 187 -10.55 -5.77 -18.95
C ARG A 187 -10.90 -4.90 -17.74
N ILE A 188 -9.99 -4.79 -16.76
CA ILE A 188 -10.21 -3.99 -15.55
C ILE A 188 -10.45 -2.52 -15.91
N SER A 189 -9.71 -1.97 -16.87
CA SER A 189 -9.90 -0.58 -17.30
C SER A 189 -11.27 -0.32 -17.93
N ARG A 190 -11.76 -1.23 -18.77
CA ARG A 190 -13.12 -1.12 -19.32
C ARG A 190 -14.17 -1.24 -18.23
N ASP A 191 -14.02 -2.21 -17.32
CA ASP A 191 -14.99 -2.49 -16.28
C ASP A 191 -15.02 -1.35 -15.24
N ALA A 192 -13.88 -0.68 -14.97
CA ALA A 192 -13.79 0.48 -14.10
C ALA A 192 -14.70 1.62 -14.57
N LEU A 193 -14.74 1.91 -15.87
CA LEU A 193 -15.60 2.95 -16.45
C LEU A 193 -17.09 2.68 -16.19
N ALA A 194 -17.50 1.41 -16.24
CA ALA A 194 -18.88 1.02 -15.94
C ALA A 194 -19.20 1.04 -14.44
N ALA A 195 -18.17 1.01 -13.59
CA ALA A 195 -18.27 0.90 -12.13
C ALA A 195 -17.96 2.22 -11.40
N GLN A 196 -17.95 3.38 -12.08
CA GLN A 196 -17.57 4.67 -11.48
C GLN A 196 -18.31 4.97 -10.17
N ASP A 197 -19.63 4.77 -10.14
CA ASP A 197 -20.45 5.01 -8.95
C ASP A 197 -20.12 4.02 -7.82
N VAL A 198 -19.84 2.76 -8.17
CA VAL A 198 -19.41 1.72 -7.20
C VAL A 198 -18.06 2.10 -6.59
N ILE A 199 -17.11 2.54 -7.41
CA ILE A 199 -15.79 3.01 -6.96
C ILE A 199 -15.96 4.17 -5.97
N ALA A 200 -16.84 5.14 -6.25
CA ALA A 200 -17.07 6.27 -5.36
C ALA A 200 -17.58 5.83 -3.98
N ILE A 201 -18.56 4.91 -3.94
CA ILE A 201 -19.10 4.35 -2.69
C ILE A 201 -18.00 3.59 -1.92
N GLN A 202 -17.25 2.73 -2.62
CA GLN A 202 -16.18 1.94 -2.01
C GLN A 202 -15.07 2.84 -1.44
N ILE A 203 -14.75 3.97 -2.09
CA ILE A 203 -13.80 4.95 -1.56
C ILE A 203 -14.32 5.57 -0.25
N GLU A 204 -15.60 5.89 -0.15
CA GLU A 204 -16.18 6.45 1.08
C GLU A 204 -16.08 5.45 2.25
N ASP A 205 -16.50 4.20 2.02
CA ASP A 205 -16.42 3.12 3.01
C ASP A 205 -14.98 2.86 3.43
N LEU A 206 -14.06 2.85 2.46
CA LEU A 206 -12.63 2.69 2.69
C LEU A 206 -12.04 3.77 3.59
N LEU A 207 -12.33 5.04 3.30
CA LEU A 207 -11.83 6.17 4.08
C LEU A 207 -12.39 6.14 5.51
N LEU A 208 -13.62 5.68 5.68
CA LEU A 208 -14.22 5.48 6.99
C LEU A 208 -13.52 4.37 7.78
N ALA A 209 -13.28 3.22 7.15
CA ALA A 209 -12.57 2.09 7.75
C ALA A 209 -11.15 2.50 8.21
N LEU A 210 -10.41 3.21 7.36
CA LEU A 210 -9.08 3.74 7.68
C LEU A 210 -9.06 4.72 8.86
N SER A 211 -10.14 5.47 9.04
CA SER A 211 -10.28 6.41 10.16
C SER A 211 -10.53 5.73 11.50
N ARG A 212 -11.06 4.50 11.47
CA ARG A 212 -11.43 3.73 12.66
C ARG A 212 -10.41 2.64 13.01
N GLY A 213 -9.66 2.14 12.01
CA GLY A 213 -8.86 0.93 12.15
C GLY A 213 -9.75 -0.31 12.16
N GLU A 214 -10.65 -0.42 11.17
CA GLU A 214 -11.63 -1.50 10.98
C GLU A 214 -11.36 -2.31 9.72
#